data_AF-A0A2H5QFM6-F1
#
_entry.id   AF-A0A2H5QFM6-F1
#
_cell.length_a   1.000
_cell.length_b   1.000
_cell.length_c   1.000
_cell.angle_alpha   90.00
_cell.angle_beta   90.00
_cell.angle_gamma   90.00
#
_symmetry.space_group_name_H-M   'P 1'
#
loop_
_entity.id
_entity.type
_entity.pdbx_description
1 polymer ?
#
loop_
_entity_poly.entity_id
_entity_poly.type
_entity_poly.pdbx_seq_one_letter_code
_entity_poly.pdbx_strand_id
1 'polypeptide(L)'
;MHEAGVSEREAREHIHDLIAQTWMKMNRDRFGNPHFVSDVFVGIAMNLARMSQCMYQFGDGHGHGVQEITKARVLSLIVDPIA
;
A
#
# COMPACT_ATOMS: atom_id res chain seq x y z
N MET A 1 -3.76 18.66 8.36
CA MET A 1 -4.85 19.55 8.84
C MET A 1 -4.35 20.54 9.87
N HIS A 2 -4.07 20.16 11.13
CA HIS A 2 -3.66 21.11 12.18
C HIS A 2 -2.38 21.89 11.88
N GLU A 3 -1.34 21.21 11.39
CA GLU A 3 -0.03 21.84 11.10
C GLU A 3 -0.11 22.92 10.00
N ALA A 4 -0.90 22.69 8.96
CA ALA A 4 -0.99 23.58 7.80
C ALA A 4 -2.31 24.37 7.74
N GLY A 5 -3.22 24.19 8.72
CA GLY A 5 -4.55 24.81 8.73
C GLY A 5 -5.49 24.39 7.59
N VAL A 6 -5.25 23.25 6.93
CA VAL A 6 -5.99 22.81 5.72
C VAL A 6 -7.15 21.86 6.03
N SER A 7 -8.08 21.73 5.09
CA SER A 7 -9.22 20.80 5.17
C SER A 7 -8.78 19.33 5.12
N GLU A 8 -9.67 18.42 5.52
CA GLU A 8 -9.41 16.97 5.43
C GLU A 8 -9.19 16.54 3.98
N ARG A 9 -9.97 17.08 3.04
CA ARG A 9 -9.87 16.76 1.61
C ARG A 9 -8.49 17.13 1.07
N GLU A 10 -8.02 18.34 1.34
CA GLU A 10 -6.70 18.80 0.90
C GLU A 10 -5.59 17.98 1.57
N ALA A 11 -5.72 17.67 2.86
CA ALA A 11 -4.77 16.80 3.55
C ALA A 11 -4.74 15.40 2.94
N ARG A 12 -5.90 14.84 2.55
CA ARG A 12 -5.99 13.52 1.91
C ARG A 12 -5.36 13.53 0.52
N GLU A 13 -5.65 14.54 -0.29
CA GLU A 13 -5.03 14.74 -1.61
C GLU A 13 -3.50 14.82 -1.47
N HIS A 14 -2.99 15.57 -0.48
CA HIS A 14 -1.56 15.64 -0.19
C HIS A 14 -0.95 14.27 0.20
N ILE A 15 -1.64 13.45 0.99
CA ILE A 15 -1.18 12.09 1.31
C ILE A 15 -1.12 11.22 0.04
N HIS A 16 -2.08 11.34 -0.88
CA HIS A 16 -2.02 10.63 -2.16
C HIS A 16 -0.80 11.04 -3.00
N ASP A 17 -0.47 12.33 -3.03
CA ASP A 17 0.74 12.82 -3.70
C ASP A 17 2.01 12.28 -3.06
N LEU A 18 2.08 12.26 -1.72
CA LEU A 18 3.23 11.69 -0.99
C LEU A 18 3.39 10.19 -1.27
N ILE A 19 2.30 9.43 -1.36
CA ILE A 19 2.34 8.02 -1.77
C ILE A 19 2.93 7.89 -3.17
N ALA A 20 2.47 8.69 -4.13
CA ALA A 20 2.96 8.66 -5.51
C ALA A 20 4.46 9.00 -5.60
N GLN A 21 4.89 10.07 -4.91
CA GLN A 21 6.28 10.48 -4.83
C GLN A 21 7.18 9.41 -4.20
N THR A 22 6.68 8.73 -3.16
CA THR A 22 7.39 7.64 -2.48
C THR A 22 7.55 6.43 -3.40
N TRP A 23 6.53 6.07 -4.17
CA TRP A 23 6.62 5.03 -5.20
C TRP A 23 7.68 5.36 -6.26
N MET A 24 7.75 6.61 -6.73
CA MET A 24 8.80 7.04 -7.66
C MET A 24 10.19 6.89 -7.06
N LYS A 25 10.36 7.21 -5.78
CA LYS A 25 11.63 7.00 -5.06
C LYS A 25 11.97 5.51 -4.97
N MET A 26 11.04 4.66 -4.55
CA MET A 26 11.26 3.21 -4.47
C MET A 26 11.62 2.58 -5.82
N ASN A 27 11.01 3.04 -6.91
CA ASN A 27 11.34 2.56 -8.25
C ASN A 27 12.75 3.00 -8.68
N ARG A 28 13.11 4.27 -8.44
CA ARG A 28 14.49 4.75 -8.67
C ARG A 28 15.50 3.96 -7.84
N ASP A 29 15.19 3.72 -6.57
CA ASP A 29 16.03 2.96 -5.66
C ASP A 29 16.09 1.48 -6.02
N ARG A 30 15.19 0.94 -6.86
CA ARG A 30 15.28 -0.46 -7.35
C ARG A 30 16.07 -0.59 -8.64
N PHE A 31 16.00 0.39 -9.53
CA PHE A 31 16.56 0.28 -10.88
C PHE A 31 17.76 1.20 -11.14
N GLY A 32 17.98 2.20 -10.30
CA GLY A 32 18.91 3.30 -10.56
C GLY A 32 20.29 3.18 -9.90
N ASN A 33 20.47 2.28 -8.93
CA ASN A 33 21.74 2.09 -8.23
C ASN A 33 22.08 0.60 -8.09
N PRO A 34 23.36 0.24 -7.85
CA PRO A 34 23.69 -1.05 -7.29
C PRO A 34 23.28 -1.06 -5.81
N HIS A 35 22.45 -2.02 -5.40
CA HIS A 35 22.04 -2.17 -4.00
C HIS A 35 22.83 -3.30 -3.36
N PHE A 36 23.25 -3.11 -2.10
CA PHE A 36 23.89 -4.17 -1.31
C PHE A 36 22.90 -5.23 -0.80
N VAL A 37 21.63 -5.09 -1.15
CA VAL A 37 20.52 -5.87 -0.61
C VAL A 37 19.96 -6.78 -1.70
N SER A 38 19.64 -8.03 -1.33
CA SER A 38 19.07 -9.02 -2.26
C SER A 38 17.81 -8.52 -2.95
N ASP A 39 17.69 -8.79 -4.26
CA ASP A 39 16.49 -8.51 -5.06
C ASP A 39 15.23 -9.15 -4.47
N VAL A 40 15.37 -10.30 -3.80
CA VAL A 40 14.26 -10.97 -3.10
C VAL A 40 13.74 -10.07 -1.97
N PHE A 41 14.65 -9.53 -1.16
CA PHE A 41 14.28 -8.65 -0.06
C PHE A 41 13.64 -7.36 -0.57
N VAL A 42 14.23 -6.74 -1.60
CA VAL A 42 13.66 -5.55 -2.26
C VAL A 42 12.26 -5.85 -2.79
N GLY A 43 12.07 -7.02 -3.41
CA GLY A 43 10.77 -7.51 -3.85
C GLY A 43 9.74 -7.61 -2.73
N ILE A 44 10.12 -8.22 -1.59
CA ILE A 44 9.26 -8.34 -0.40
C ILE A 44 8.87 -6.97 0.14
N ALA A 45 9.83 -6.06 0.29
CA ALA A 45 9.58 -4.70 0.79
C ALA A 45 8.60 -3.93 -0.11
N MET A 46 8.76 -4.02 -1.42
CA MET A 46 7.81 -3.40 -2.36
C MET A 46 6.43 -4.06 -2.31
N ASN A 47 6.36 -5.38 -2.15
CA ASN A 47 5.08 -6.09 -2.03
C ASN A 47 4.36 -5.75 -0.73
N LEU A 48 5.08 -5.48 0.37
CA LEU A 48 4.48 -4.99 1.60
C LEU A 48 3.77 -3.64 1.39
N ALA A 49 4.36 -2.72 0.63
CA ALA A 49 3.73 -1.45 0.27
C ALA A 49 2.49 -1.64 -0.62
N ARG A 50 2.51 -2.60 -1.56
CA ARG A 50 1.31 -2.94 -2.36
C ARG A 50 0.22 -3.55 -1.49
N MET A 51 0.60 -4.42 -0.56
CA MET A 51 -0.34 -5.06 0.36
C MET A 51 -0.99 -4.03 1.27
N SER A 52 -0.25 -3.06 1.83
CA SER A 52 -0.87 -2.02 2.65
C SER A 52 -1.89 -1.21 1.85
N GLN A 53 -1.60 -0.84 0.60
CA GLN A 53 -2.57 -0.17 -0.27
C GLN A 53 -3.80 -1.03 -0.55
N CYS A 54 -3.63 -2.34 -0.82
CA CYS A 54 -4.74 -3.27 -1.03
C CYS A 54 -5.63 -3.43 0.22
N MET A 55 -5.01 -3.47 1.40
CA MET A 55 -5.72 -3.64 2.67
C MET A 55 -6.48 -2.37 3.07
N TYR A 56 -5.92 -1.18 2.82
CA TYR A 56 -6.48 0.08 3.32
C TYR A 56 -7.24 0.93 2.29
N GLN A 57 -7.34 0.48 1.03
CA GLN A 57 -7.98 1.27 -0.05
C GLN A 57 -9.44 1.65 0.23
N PHE A 58 -10.15 0.89 1.05
CA PHE A 58 -11.57 1.13 1.36
C PHE A 58 -11.84 1.44 2.83
N GLY A 59 -10.80 1.53 3.67
CA GLY A 59 -10.91 1.69 5.12
C GLY A 59 -10.07 0.65 5.84
N ASP A 60 -10.42 0.30 7.07
CA ASP A 60 -9.65 -0.71 7.82
C ASP A 60 -9.93 -2.13 7.33
N GLY A 61 -9.00 -2.68 6.54
CA GLY A 61 -9.05 -4.06 6.08
C GLY A 61 -8.36 -5.07 7.00
N HIS A 62 -7.69 -4.63 8.08
CA HIS A 62 -6.88 -5.51 8.93
C HIS A 62 -7.39 -5.62 10.37
N GLY A 63 -7.86 -4.51 10.94
CA GLY A 63 -8.30 -4.43 12.33
C GLY A 63 -9.71 -4.96 12.58
N HIS A 64 -10.34 -4.44 13.63
CA HIS A 64 -11.66 -4.92 14.08
C HIS A 64 -12.77 -4.36 13.18
N GLY A 65 -13.57 -5.25 12.59
CA GLY A 65 -14.57 -4.86 11.58
C GLY A 65 -14.05 -4.92 10.14
N VAL A 66 -13.19 -5.91 9.84
CA VAL A 66 -12.74 -6.23 8.46
C VAL A 66 -13.91 -6.07 7.50
N GLN A 67 -13.72 -5.21 6.51
CA GLN A 67 -14.74 -4.99 5.50
C GLN A 67 -15.02 -6.27 4.71
N GLU A 68 -16.29 -6.49 4.39
CA GLU A 68 -16.73 -7.65 3.61
C GLU A 68 -15.94 -7.80 2.30
N ILE A 69 -15.50 -6.69 1.69
CA ILE A 69 -14.66 -6.73 0.49
C ILE A 69 -13.29 -7.36 0.73
N THR A 70 -12.64 -7.08 1.85
CA THR A 70 -11.34 -7.67 2.18
C THR A 70 -11.51 -9.15 2.54
N LYS A 71 -12.57 -9.49 3.28
CA LYS A 71 -12.92 -10.89 3.58
C LYS A 71 -13.17 -11.69 2.29
N ALA A 72 -13.95 -11.16 1.36
CA ALA A 72 -14.25 -11.79 0.09
C ALA A 72 -12.97 -12.03 -0.74
N ARG A 73 -12.06 -11.06 -0.78
CA ARG A 73 -10.75 -11.22 -1.46
C ARG A 73 -9.91 -12.34 -0.83
N VAL A 74 -9.88 -12.42 0.50
CA VAL A 74 -9.13 -13.46 1.22
C VAL A 74 -9.70 -14.84 0.96
N LEU A 75 -11.03 -14.99 1.03
CA LEU A 75 -11.71 -16.25 0.74
C LEU A 75 -11.40 -16.71 -0.69
N SER A 76 -11.59 -15.83 -1.67
CA SER A 76 -11.33 -16.13 -3.08
C SER A 76 -9.88 -16.48 -3.38
N LEU A 77 -8.91 -15.97 -2.62
CA LEU A 77 -7.49 -16.17 -2.91
C LEU A 77 -6.89 -17.39 -2.18
N ILE A 78 -7.39 -17.71 -0.99
CA ILE A 78 -6.76 -18.69 -0.08
C ILE A 78 -7.65 -19.91 0.16
N VAL A 79 -8.97 -19.73 0.19
CA VAL A 79 -9.92 -20.77 0.60
C VAL A 79 -10.59 -21.39 -0.61
N ASP A 80 -11.10 -20.56 -1.52
CA ASP A 80 -11.86 -21.03 -2.66
C ASP A 80 -10.91 -21.51 -3.78
N PRO A 81 -11.18 -22.67 -4.41
CA PRO A 81 -10.38 -23.16 -5.52
C PRO A 81 -10.58 -22.30 -6.77
N ILE A 82 -9.54 -22.24 -7.59
CA ILE A 82 -9.63 -21.66 -8.94
C ILE A 82 -10.26 -22.71 -9.85
N ALA A 83 -11.38 -22.36 -10.48
CA ALA A 83 -12.06 -23.20 -11.47
C ALA A 83 -11.35 -23.20 -12.83
#